data_AF-A0A7C2SFD9-F1
#
_entry.id   AF-A0A7C2SFD9-F1
#
_cell.length_a   1.000
_cell.length_b   1.000
_cell.length_c   1.000
_cell.angle_alpha   90.00
_cell.angle_beta   90.00
_cell.angle_gamma   90.00
#
_symmetry.space_group_name_H-M   'P 1'
#
loop_
_entity.id
_entity.type
_entity.pdbx_description
1 polymer ?
#
loop_
_entity_poly.entity_id
_entity_poly.type
_entity_poly.pdbx_seq_one_letter_code
_entity_poly.pdbx_strand_id
1 'polypeptide(L)' 'MDEKAKAILMLGLLNDAYADTRNMIYYLQDFLMSHPEWSGDLEKYGIKEVLELARELERIILESMDKLKRVVES' A
#
# COMPACT_ATOMS: atom_id res chain seq x y z
N MET A 1 -18.81 -22.11 -2.09
CA MET A 1 -18.61 -20.75 -1.55
C MET A 1 -19.12 -19.77 -2.59
N ASP A 2 -20.12 -18.97 -2.23
CA ASP A 2 -20.70 -17.96 -3.12
C ASP A 2 -19.69 -16.83 -3.41
N GLU A 3 -20.00 -16.02 -4.42
CA GLU A 3 -19.13 -14.94 -4.89
C GLU A 3 -18.95 -13.83 -3.85
N LYS A 4 -19.99 -13.52 -3.05
CA LYS A 4 -19.89 -12.54 -1.96
C LYS A 4 -18.98 -13.02 -0.84
N ALA A 5 -19.10 -14.28 -0.43
CA ALA A 5 -18.23 -14.87 0.57
C ALA A 5 -16.75 -14.85 0.14
N LYS A 6 -16.47 -15.12 -1.15
CA LYS A 6 -15.12 -14.96 -1.72
C LYS A 6 -14.65 -13.50 -1.65
N ALA A 7 -15.51 -12.55 -2.04
CA ALA A 7 -15.18 -11.13 -2.02
C ALA A 7 -14.87 -10.61 -0.61
N ILE A 8 -15.61 -11.05 0.42
CA ILE A 8 -15.34 -10.69 1.82
C ILE A 8 -13.97 -11.19 2.28
N LEU A 9 -13.61 -12.43 1.95
CA LEU A 9 -12.28 -12.97 2.29
C LEU A 9 -11.16 -12.20 1.58
N MET A 10 -11.34 -11.85 0.30
CA MET A 10 -10.38 -11.04 -0.44
C MET A 10 -10.27 -9.61 0.13
N LEU A 11 -11.37 -9.02 0.60
CA LEU A 11 -11.35 -7.73 1.29
C LEU A 11 -10.55 -7.78 2.59
N GLY A 12 -10.69 -8.86 3.37
CA GLY A 12 -9.88 -9.07 4.57
C GLY A 12 -8.39 -9.11 4.24
N LEU A 13 -8.00 -9.91 3.25
CA LEU A 13 -6.62 -9.98 2.76
C LEU A 13 -6.07 -8.62 2.31
N LEU A 14 -6.84 -7.88 1.51
CA LEU A 14 -6.41 -6.57 1.01
C LEU A 14 -6.36 -5.51 2.11
N ASN A 15 -7.21 -5.61 3.14
CA ASN A 15 -7.15 -4.72 4.29
C ASN A 15 -5.85 -4.90 5.09
N ASP A 16 -5.40 -6.14 5.28
CA ASP A 16 -4.12 -6.43 5.94
C ASP A 16 -2.95 -5.92 5.09
N ALA A 17 -2.96 -6.21 3.78
CA ALA A 17 -1.95 -5.71 2.85
C ALA A 17 -1.90 -4.17 2.80
N TYR A 18 -3.07 -3.50 2.86
CA TYR A 18 -3.15 -2.05 2.94
C TYR A 18 -2.50 -1.51 4.21
N ALA A 19 -2.79 -2.12 5.38
CA ALA A 19 -2.21 -1.71 6.65
C ALA A 19 -0.69 -1.83 6.65
N ASP A 20 -0.15 -2.93 6.15
CA ASP A 20 1.31 -3.14 6.04
C ASP A 20 1.96 -2.14 5.08
N THR A 21 1.30 -1.87 3.94
CA THR A 21 1.78 -0.88 2.95
C THR A 21 1.80 0.53 3.55
N ARG A 22 0.75 0.92 4.28
CA ARG A 22 0.68 2.21 5.00
C ARG A 22 1.82 2.36 6.01
N ASN A 23 2.10 1.31 6.76
CA ASN A 23 3.19 1.29 7.72
C ASN A 23 4.55 1.45 7.02
N MET A 24 4.78 0.74 5.92
CA MET A 24 5.98 0.87 5.11
C MET A 24 6.19 2.31 4.60
N ILE A 25 5.14 2.92 4.03
CA ILE A 25 5.16 4.31 3.57
C ILE A 25 5.53 5.24 4.73
N TYR A 26 4.90 5.04 5.90
CA TYR A 26 5.16 5.86 7.08
C TYR A 26 6.63 5.83 7.49
N TYR A 27 7.22 4.64 7.68
CA TYR A 27 8.62 4.54 8.11
C TYR A 27 9.60 5.06 7.06
N LEU A 28 9.35 4.83 5.77
CA LEU A 28 10.18 5.35 4.68
C LEU A 28 10.14 6.88 4.61
N GLN A 29 8.94 7.45 4.69
CA GLN A 29 8.74 8.89 4.63
C GLN A 29 9.33 9.58 5.87
N ASP A 30 9.12 9.02 7.06
CA ASP A 30 9.69 9.55 8.31
C ASP A 30 11.23 9.56 8.27
N PHE A 31 11.83 8.49 7.76
CA PHE A 31 13.28 8.39 7.62
C PHE A 31 13.86 9.44 6.65
N LEU A 32 13.22 9.63 5.49
CA LEU A 32 13.59 10.63 4.50
C LEU A 32 13.47 12.06 5.06
N MET A 33 12.42 12.34 5.82
CA MET A 33 12.20 13.64 6.45
C MET A 33 13.18 13.93 7.57
N SER A 34 13.61 12.90 8.30
CA SER A 34 14.53 13.03 9.43
C SER A 34 15.99 13.16 9.02
N HIS A 35 16.36 12.78 7.79
CA HIS A 35 17.73 12.81 7.27
C HIS A 35 17.82 13.49 5.89
N PRO A 36 17.43 14.77 5.75
CA PRO A 36 17.45 15.47 4.47
C PRO A 36 18.85 15.55 3.84
N GLU A 37 19.90 15.54 4.66
CA GLU A 37 21.30 15.56 4.24
C GLU A 37 21.74 14.25 3.56
N TRP A 38 21.00 13.15 3.72
CA TRP A 38 21.27 11.87 3.05
C TRP A 38 20.52 11.70 1.73
N SER A 39 19.81 12.73 1.25
CA SER A 39 18.97 12.67 0.05
C SER A 39 19.68 12.08 -1.17
N GLY A 40 20.96 12.38 -1.37
CA GLY A 40 21.77 11.82 -2.47
C GLY A 40 22.03 10.31 -2.34
N ASP A 41 22.36 9.83 -1.15
CA ASP A 41 22.56 8.39 -0.91
C ASP A 41 21.23 7.63 -0.97
N LEU A 42 20.15 8.20 -0.42
CA LEU A 42 18.82 7.60 -0.45
C LEU A 42 18.28 7.46 -1.88
N GLU A 43 18.64 8.39 -2.77
CA GLU A 43 18.38 8.27 -4.21
C GLU A 43 19.27 7.22 -4.87
N LYS A 44 20.59 7.28 -4.60
CA LYS A 44 21.58 6.34 -5.15
C LYS A 44 21.26 4.88 -4.83
N TYR A 45 20.78 4.59 -3.62
CA TYR A 45 20.43 3.25 -3.18
C TYR A 45 18.94 2.88 -3.41
N GLY A 46 18.18 3.74 -4.11
CA GLY A 46 16.81 3.43 -4.53
C GLY A 46 15.75 3.52 -3.43
N ILE A 47 16.06 4.08 -2.25
CA ILE A 47 15.09 4.20 -1.15
C ILE A 47 13.91 5.11 -1.53
N LYS A 48 14.16 6.17 -2.29
CA LYS A 48 13.09 7.03 -2.84
C LYS A 48 12.18 6.26 -3.78
N GLU A 49 12.74 5.40 -4.64
CA GLU A 49 11.96 4.57 -5.56
C GLU A 49 11.08 3.57 -4.81
N VAL A 50 11.59 2.95 -3.74
CA VAL A 50 10.80 2.05 -2.88
C VAL A 50 9.60 2.79 -2.27
N LEU A 51 9.76 4.03 -1.81
CA LEU A 51 8.63 4.83 -1.30
C LEU A 51 7.57 5.10 -2.37
N GLU A 52 7.99 5.47 -3.58
CA GLU A 52 7.06 5.72 -4.68
C GLU A 52 6.33 4.44 -5.12
N LEU A 53 7.02 3.30 -5.19
CA LEU A 53 6.39 2.01 -5.47
C LEU A 53 5.41 1.59 -4.36
N ALA A 54 5.71 1.88 -3.09
CA ALA A 54 4.80 1.61 -1.98
C ALA A 54 3.52 2.46 -2.08
N ARG A 55 3.63 3.74 -2.47
CA ARG A 55 2.47 4.63 -2.72
C ARG A 55 1.62 4.14 -3.89
N GLU A 56 2.26 3.66 -4.94
CA GLU A 56 1.56 3.08 -6.08
C GLU A 56 0.85 1.77 -5.69
N LEU A 57 1.48 0.94 -4.86
CA LEU A 57 0.86 -0.26 -4.32
C LEU A 57 -0.35 0.08 -3.44
N GLU A 58 -0.26 1.09 -2.57
CA GLU A 58 -1.39 1.60 -1.76
C GLU A 58 -2.59 1.94 -2.65
N ARG A 59 -2.36 2.67 -3.76
CA ARG A 59 -3.40 3.02 -4.74
C ARG A 59 -4.02 1.79 -5.38
N ILE A 60 -3.21 0.84 -5.85
CA ILE A 60 -3.67 -0.40 -6.49
C ILE A 60 -4.50 -1.25 -5.53
N ILE A 61 -4.11 -1.33 -4.25
CA ILE A 61 -4.86 -2.04 -3.22
C ILE A 61 -6.24 -1.40 -3.04
N LEU A 62 -6.31 -0.07 -2.86
CA LEU A 62 -7.57 0.64 -2.70
C LEU A 62 -8.52 0.44 -3.90
N GLU A 63 -8.01 0.55 -5.13
CA GLU A 63 -8.80 0.31 -6.34
C GLU A 63 -9.35 -1.12 -6.42
N SER A 64 -8.57 -2.10 -5.96
CA SER A 64 -8.98 -3.50 -5.92
C SER A 64 -10.03 -3.74 -4.84
N MET A 65 -9.87 -3.11 -3.67
CA MET A 65 -10.89 -3.12 -2.61
C MET A 65 -12.21 -2.51 -3.10
N ASP A 66 -12.17 -1.40 -3.83
CA ASP A 66 -13.38 -0.75 -4.34
C ASP A 66 -14.12 -1.62 -5.37
N LYS A 67 -13.41 -2.39 -6.19
CA LYS A 67 -14.02 -3.39 -7.08
C LYS A 67 -14.74 -4.48 -6.29
N LEU A 68 -14.13 -4.96 -5.20
CA LEU A 68 -14.72 -6.02 -4.37
C LEU A 68 -15.91 -5.52 -3.54
N LYS A 69 -15.88 -4.29 -3.01
CA LYS A 69 -17.01 -3.70 -2.28
C LYS A 69 -18.29 -3.69 -3.13
N ARG A 70 -18.18 -3.35 -4.42
CA ARG A 70 -19.30 -3.39 -5.37
C ARG A 70 -19.95 -4.77 -5.51
N VAL A 71 -19.18 -5.86 -5.35
CA VAL A 71 -19.68 -7.25 -5.39
C VAL A 71 -20.40 -7.61 -4.09
N VAL A 72 -19.93 -7.09 -2.95
CA VAL A 72 -20.58 -7.32 -1.65
C VAL A 72 -21.92 -6.58 -1.57
N GLU A 73 -21.95 -5.36 -2.11
CA GLU A 73 -23.11 -4.45 -2.10
C GLU A 73 -24.19 -4.79 -3.16
N SER A 74 -23.83 -5.48 -4.25
CA SER A 74 -24.78 -5.92 -5.30
C SER A 74 -25.69 -7.04 -4.84
#